data_AF-A0AAZ3R8V8-F1
#
_entry.id   AF-A0AAZ3R8V8-F1
#
_cell.length_a   1.000
_cell.length_b   1.000
_cell.length_c   1.000
_cell.angle_alpha   90.00
_cell.angle_beta   90.00
_cell.angle_gamma   90.00
#
_symmetry.space_group_name_H-M   'P 1'
#
loop_
_entity.id
_entity.type
_entity.pdbx_description
1 polymer ?
#
loop_
_entity_poly.entity_id
_entity_poly.type
_entity_poly.pdbx_seq_one_letter_code
_entity_poly.pdbx_strand_id
1 'polypeptide(L)'
;MGLSSAEPQQHRVADETEKCLYRPEHPKKHQQRCIGKKPQHCCSDCGKSFTSRSDFIIHQWIHTREKPYCCSQCGKSFTASNAFQSHLQIHAGERPYPCLDGGKSFNQSSNLTTHQLTQTGVKPFICDQCGKSFAIASTLSRHQVTHTGEKPYSCDQCGKSFAVVSSLIRHHRTHTG
;
A
#
# COMPACT_ATOMS: atom_id res chain seq x y z
N MET A 1 -44.61 27.21 -24.39
CA MET A 1 -43.26 27.63 -23.96
C MET A 1 -43.14 27.33 -22.48
N GLY A 2 -42.77 26.08 -22.15
CA GLY A 2 -42.60 25.63 -20.78
C GLY A 2 -41.13 25.73 -20.39
N LEU A 3 -40.84 26.55 -19.37
CA LEU A 3 -39.52 26.61 -18.77
C LEU A 3 -39.45 25.55 -17.66
N SER A 4 -38.76 24.46 -17.96
CA SER A 4 -38.37 23.43 -17.02
C SER A 4 -37.32 24.02 -16.07
N SER A 5 -37.67 24.23 -14.80
CA SER A 5 -36.69 24.47 -13.75
C SER A 5 -36.40 23.15 -13.07
N ALA A 6 -35.29 22.52 -13.45
CA ALA A 6 -34.72 21.40 -12.71
C ALA A 6 -33.84 21.97 -11.59
N GLU A 7 -34.26 21.74 -10.35
CA GLU A 7 -33.43 21.98 -9.16
C GLU A 7 -32.19 21.09 -9.19
N PRO A 8 -31.00 21.61 -8.82
CA PRO A 8 -29.81 20.79 -8.67
C PRO A 8 -29.93 19.96 -7.38
N GLN A 9 -30.11 18.65 -7.52
CA GLN A 9 -29.92 17.69 -6.43
C GLN A 9 -28.50 17.84 -5.89
N GLN A 10 -28.38 18.49 -4.73
CA GLN A 10 -27.18 18.45 -3.91
C GLN A 10 -26.93 17.00 -3.47
N HIS A 11 -26.04 16.31 -4.18
CA HIS A 11 -25.47 15.06 -3.70
C HIS A 11 -24.60 15.39 -2.49
N ARG A 12 -25.18 15.15 -1.31
CA ARG A 12 -24.53 15.27 -0.01
C ARG A 12 -23.52 14.12 0.09
N VAL A 13 -22.26 14.37 -0.26
CA VAL A 13 -21.19 13.38 -0.09
C VAL A 13 -20.92 13.23 1.41
N ALA A 14 -20.97 11.98 1.86
CA ALA A 14 -20.99 11.56 3.25
C ALA A 14 -19.72 11.95 4.02
N ASP A 15 -19.93 12.48 5.21
CA ASP A 15 -18.95 12.58 6.28
C ASP A 15 -18.69 11.15 6.82
N GLU A 16 -17.79 10.40 6.18
CA GLU A 16 -17.35 9.08 6.66
C GLU A 16 -15.86 9.10 7.02
N THR A 17 -15.45 10.11 7.79
CA THR A 17 -14.19 10.03 8.53
C THR A 17 -14.43 9.33 9.87
N GLU A 18 -14.86 8.06 9.84
CA GLU A 18 -14.98 7.24 11.04
C GLU A 18 -13.58 6.90 11.57
N LYS A 19 -13.02 7.82 12.36
CA LYS A 19 -11.98 7.50 13.34
C LYS A 19 -12.62 6.57 14.37
N CYS A 20 -11.96 5.47 14.72
CA CYS A 20 -12.38 4.62 15.83
C CYS A 20 -12.74 5.52 17.05
N LEU A 21 -13.84 5.24 17.78
CA LEU A 21 -14.30 6.02 18.96
C LEU A 21 -13.24 6.15 20.07
N TYR A 22 -12.14 5.40 19.95
CA TYR A 22 -10.90 5.63 20.66
C TYR A 22 -10.06 6.69 19.94
N ARG A 23 -9.97 7.90 20.51
CA ARG A 23 -9.01 8.93 20.11
C ARG A 23 -7.60 8.38 20.38
N PRO A 24 -6.83 7.92 19.38
CA PRO A 24 -5.50 7.40 19.67
C PRO A 24 -4.65 8.60 20.08
N GLU A 25 -4.20 8.59 21.31
CA GLU A 25 -3.22 9.58 21.79
C GLU A 25 -2.04 9.55 20.80
N HIS A 26 -1.57 10.72 20.35
CA HIS A 26 -0.36 10.78 19.53
C HIS A 26 0.74 9.97 20.23
N PRO A 27 1.41 9.00 19.57
CA PRO A 27 2.36 8.12 20.22
C PRO A 27 3.43 8.96 20.93
N LYS A 28 3.32 9.01 22.27
CA LYS A 28 4.18 9.84 23.11
C LYS A 28 5.52 9.11 23.26
N LYS A 29 6.55 9.74 22.67
CA LYS A 29 7.99 9.52 22.89
C LYS A 29 8.62 8.32 22.16
N HIS A 30 9.29 8.64 21.04
CA HIS A 30 10.46 7.94 20.47
C HIS A 30 11.22 8.90 19.52
N GLN A 31 11.25 10.20 19.86
CA GLN A 31 11.69 11.29 18.98
C GLN A 31 13.01 11.88 19.48
N GLN A 32 14.09 11.69 18.73
CA GLN A 32 15.32 12.46 18.92
C GLN A 32 15.46 13.50 17.80
N ARG A 33 15.88 14.73 18.15
CA ARG A 33 16.27 15.76 17.18
C ARG A 33 17.71 15.50 16.75
N CYS A 34 17.90 14.96 15.56
CA CYS A 34 19.22 14.76 14.96
C CYS A 34 19.83 16.13 14.57
N ILE A 35 21.03 16.46 15.09
CA ILE A 35 21.73 17.73 14.79
C ILE A 35 22.64 17.50 13.56
N GLY A 36 22.19 18.02 12.42
CA GLY A 36 22.86 17.90 11.12
C GLY A 36 21.86 18.25 10.00
N LYS A 37 22.32 18.79 8.87
CA LYS A 37 21.44 19.27 7.79
C LYS A 37 20.67 18.08 7.14
N LYS A 38 19.46 17.78 7.66
CA LYS A 38 18.45 16.72 7.32
C LYS A 38 18.74 15.33 7.93
N PRO A 39 17.73 14.49 8.31
CA PRO A 39 16.27 14.68 8.50
C PRO A 39 15.89 14.97 9.97
N GLN A 40 14.77 15.68 10.20
CA GLN A 40 14.45 16.32 11.49
C GLN A 40 13.80 15.41 12.55
N HIS A 41 13.25 14.26 12.15
CA HIS A 41 12.58 13.33 13.06
C HIS A 41 13.19 11.93 12.94
N CYS A 42 13.87 11.49 14.00
CA CYS A 42 14.52 10.18 14.06
C CYS A 42 13.73 9.27 15.03
N CYS A 43 13.40 8.07 14.57
CA CYS A 43 12.80 7.02 15.38
C CYS A 43 13.88 6.31 16.20
N SER A 44 13.76 6.33 17.53
CA SER A 44 14.70 5.63 18.41
C SER A 44 14.69 4.11 18.26
N ASP A 45 13.56 3.53 17.84
CA ASP A 45 13.36 2.07 17.92
C ASP A 45 13.93 1.33 16.71
N CYS A 46 14.01 2.01 15.56
CA CYS A 46 14.57 1.42 14.35
C CYS A 46 15.54 2.33 13.60
N GLY A 47 15.91 3.48 14.17
CA GLY A 47 16.88 4.41 13.59
C GLY A 47 16.41 5.14 12.32
N LYS A 48 15.18 4.88 11.83
CA LYS A 48 14.66 5.53 10.62
C LYS A 48 14.44 7.02 10.84
N SER A 49 14.81 7.79 9.83
CA SER A 49 14.74 9.25 9.84
C SER A 49 13.75 9.77 8.81
N PHE A 50 12.96 10.77 9.20
CA PHE A 50 11.90 11.34 8.40
C PHE A 50 12.08 12.85 8.27
N THR A 51 11.76 13.38 7.10
CA THR A 51 11.76 14.82 6.82
C THR A 51 10.49 15.51 7.27
N SER A 52 9.38 14.77 7.35
CA SER A 52 8.06 15.25 7.77
C SER A 52 7.67 14.69 9.15
N ARG A 53 7.07 15.55 9.98
CA ARG A 53 6.50 15.15 11.28
C ARG A 53 5.37 14.14 11.13
N SER A 54 4.52 14.32 10.11
CA SER A 54 3.37 13.45 9.85
C SER A 54 3.81 12.04 9.48
N ASP A 55 4.80 11.92 8.60
CA ASP A 55 5.36 10.61 8.21
C ASP A 55 6.02 9.90 9.39
N PHE A 56 6.69 10.67 10.25
CA PHE A 56 7.25 10.13 11.49
C PHE A 56 6.15 9.65 12.46
N ILE A 57 5.05 10.39 12.65
CA ILE A 57 3.92 9.94 13.48
C ILE A 57 3.30 8.66 12.91
N ILE A 58 3.03 8.62 11.59
CA ILE A 58 2.49 7.42 10.93
C ILE A 58 3.42 6.23 11.10
N HIS A 59 4.74 6.47 11.03
CA HIS A 59 5.74 5.45 11.29
C HIS A 59 5.72 4.95 12.74
N GLN A 60 5.55 5.81 13.74
CA GLN A 60 5.50 5.40 15.14
C GLN A 60 4.34 4.42 15.42
N TRP A 61 3.22 4.54 14.70
CA TRP A 61 2.10 3.59 14.81
C TRP A 61 2.45 2.15 14.38
N ILE A 62 3.54 1.95 13.63
CA ILE A 62 4.04 0.60 13.31
C ILE A 62 4.56 -0.09 14.58
N HIS A 63 5.22 0.67 15.47
CA HIS A 63 5.79 0.13 16.72
C HIS A 63 4.71 -0.08 17.78
N THR A 64 3.76 0.85 17.90
CA THR A 64 2.64 0.70 18.85
C THR A 64 1.56 -0.26 18.36
N ARG A 65 1.59 -0.65 17.08
CA ARG A 65 0.56 -1.43 16.38
C ARG A 65 -0.82 -0.77 16.38
N GLU A 66 -0.89 0.52 16.72
CA GLU A 66 -2.12 1.28 16.66
C GLU A 66 -2.50 1.57 15.21
N LYS A 67 -3.79 1.53 14.90
CA LYS A 67 -4.31 1.82 13.56
C LYS A 67 -5.54 2.71 13.68
N PRO A 68 -5.34 4.05 13.67
CA PRO A 68 -6.40 5.02 13.98
C PRO A 68 -7.63 4.97 13.08
N TYR A 69 -7.45 4.49 11.84
CA TYR A 69 -8.48 4.51 10.82
C TYR A 69 -9.04 3.11 10.64
N CYS A 70 -10.33 2.94 10.94
CA CYS A 70 -10.97 1.62 11.02
C CYS A 70 -12.13 1.58 10.03
N CYS A 71 -12.17 0.56 9.16
CA CYS A 71 -13.31 0.34 8.29
C CYS A 71 -14.41 -0.39 9.06
N SER A 72 -15.55 0.26 9.26
CA SER A 72 -16.73 -0.34 9.88
C SER A 72 -17.31 -1.49 9.05
N GLN A 73 -17.18 -1.45 7.72
CA GLN A 73 -17.72 -2.47 6.82
C GLN A 73 -16.98 -3.81 6.84
N CYS A 74 -15.66 -3.81 7.09
CA CYS A 74 -14.86 -5.06 7.07
C CYS A 74 -13.87 -5.22 8.23
N GLY A 75 -13.87 -4.31 9.19
CA GLY A 75 -12.98 -4.31 10.36
C GLY A 75 -11.50 -4.01 10.05
N LYS A 76 -11.13 -3.80 8.78
CA LYS A 76 -9.74 -3.50 8.40
C LYS A 76 -9.32 -2.13 8.94
N SER A 77 -8.14 -2.08 9.55
CA SER A 77 -7.61 -0.85 10.12
C SER A 77 -6.30 -0.42 9.44
N PHE A 78 -6.05 0.88 9.39
CA PHE A 78 -4.96 1.54 8.67
C PHE A 78 -4.25 2.55 9.57
N THR A 79 -2.94 2.71 9.34
CA THR A 79 -2.13 3.74 10.01
C THR A 79 -2.22 5.10 9.32
N ALA A 80 -2.63 5.17 8.05
CA ALA A 80 -2.68 6.43 7.31
C ALA A 80 -4.07 6.70 6.76
N SER A 81 -4.52 7.95 6.79
CA SER A 81 -5.85 8.37 6.34
C SER A 81 -6.03 8.15 4.84
N ASN A 82 -5.03 8.48 4.02
CA ASN A 82 -5.07 8.26 2.58
C ASN A 82 -5.23 6.78 2.22
N ALA A 83 -4.55 5.88 2.93
CA ALA A 83 -4.67 4.44 2.74
C ALA A 83 -6.09 3.95 3.11
N PHE A 84 -6.67 4.50 4.16
CA PHE A 84 -8.06 4.23 4.55
C PHE A 84 -9.05 4.74 3.51
N GLN A 85 -8.89 5.97 3.01
CA GLN A 85 -9.75 6.55 1.97
C GLN A 85 -9.69 5.74 0.68
N SER A 86 -8.49 5.39 0.20
CA SER A 86 -8.34 4.50 -0.96
C SER A 86 -8.93 3.11 -0.73
N HIS A 87 -9.02 2.65 0.52
CA HIS A 87 -9.69 1.40 0.87
C HIS A 87 -11.21 1.53 0.81
N LEU A 88 -11.80 2.64 1.26
CA LEU A 88 -13.26 2.87 1.17
C LEU A 88 -13.77 2.84 -0.27
N GLN A 89 -12.94 3.28 -1.23
CA GLN A 89 -13.25 3.18 -2.67
C GLN A 89 -13.51 1.74 -3.13
N ILE A 90 -12.94 0.73 -2.45
CA ILE A 90 -13.21 -0.68 -2.76
C ILE A 90 -14.65 -1.04 -2.42
N HIS A 91 -15.16 -0.53 -1.30
CA HIS A 91 -16.54 -0.77 -0.85
C HIS A 91 -17.55 -0.01 -1.71
N ALA A 92 -17.25 1.23 -2.07
CA ALA A 92 -18.09 2.04 -2.95
C ALA A 92 -18.04 1.56 -4.42
N GLY A 93 -17.09 0.70 -4.78
CA GLY A 93 -16.85 0.31 -6.18
C GLY A 93 -16.27 1.44 -7.04
N GLU A 94 -15.85 2.54 -6.41
CA GLU A 94 -15.27 3.69 -7.10
C GLU A 94 -13.93 3.35 -7.74
N ARG A 95 -13.79 3.75 -9.00
CA ARG A 95 -12.55 3.57 -9.78
C ARG A 95 -12.20 4.87 -10.51
N PRO A 96 -11.66 5.87 -9.78
CA PRO A 96 -11.45 7.22 -10.32
C PRO A 96 -10.40 7.31 -11.43
N TYR A 97 -9.65 6.22 -11.67
CA TYR A 97 -8.54 6.19 -12.61
C TYR A 97 -8.88 5.29 -13.81
N PRO A 98 -9.61 5.80 -14.82
CA PRO A 98 -9.91 5.04 -16.02
C PRO A 98 -8.71 4.95 -16.96
N CYS A 99 -8.53 3.78 -17.57
CA CYS A 99 -7.68 3.58 -18.74
C CYS A 99 -8.51 3.86 -20.00
N LEU A 100 -8.14 4.90 -20.73
CA LEU A 100 -8.84 5.32 -21.95
C LEU A 100 -8.70 4.29 -23.09
N ASP A 101 -7.58 3.57 -23.13
CA ASP A 101 -7.24 2.65 -24.22
C ASP A 101 -7.76 1.20 -24.01
N GLY A 102 -8.30 0.89 -22.84
CA GLY A 102 -8.60 -0.50 -22.45
C GLY A 102 -9.89 -0.71 -21.67
N GLY A 103 -10.70 0.33 -21.44
CA GLY A 103 -11.98 0.27 -20.72
C GLY A 103 -11.90 -0.16 -19.24
N LYS A 104 -10.70 -0.49 -18.73
CA LYS A 104 -10.47 -0.87 -17.33
C LYS A 104 -10.29 0.39 -16.50
N SER A 105 -10.83 0.38 -15.28
CA SER A 105 -10.66 1.48 -14.32
C SER A 105 -10.08 0.97 -13.01
N PHE A 106 -9.31 1.81 -12.34
CA PHE A 106 -8.57 1.47 -11.12
C PHE A 106 -8.94 2.42 -9.98
N ASN A 107 -8.78 1.95 -8.74
CA ASN A 107 -8.97 2.74 -7.52
C ASN A 107 -7.69 3.49 -7.09
N GLN A 108 -6.55 3.21 -7.72
CA GLN A 108 -5.28 3.88 -7.43
C GLN A 108 -4.56 4.24 -8.74
N SER A 109 -3.97 5.44 -8.78
CA SER A 109 -3.22 5.93 -9.94
C SER A 109 -2.00 5.06 -10.27
N SER A 110 -1.27 4.58 -9.26
CA SER A 110 -0.12 3.69 -9.43
C SER A 110 -0.47 2.39 -10.16
N ASN A 111 -1.69 1.88 -9.94
CA ASN A 111 -2.19 0.67 -10.60
C ASN A 111 -2.51 0.96 -12.07
N LEU A 112 -3.10 2.13 -12.37
CA LEU A 112 -3.30 2.58 -13.75
C LEU A 112 -1.96 2.75 -14.48
N THR A 113 -0.97 3.43 -13.88
CA THR A 113 0.35 3.60 -14.48
C THR A 113 1.02 2.26 -14.77
N THR A 114 0.97 1.33 -13.80
CA THR A 114 1.50 -0.02 -13.98
C THR A 114 0.77 -0.76 -15.11
N HIS A 115 -0.55 -0.64 -15.18
CA HIS A 115 -1.34 -1.22 -16.26
C HIS A 115 -0.92 -0.67 -17.63
N GLN A 116 -0.74 0.64 -17.76
CA GLN A 116 -0.30 1.27 -19.01
C GLN A 116 1.09 0.78 -19.45
N LEU A 117 2.04 0.61 -18.51
CA LEU A 117 3.35 0.01 -18.82
C LEU A 117 3.20 -1.41 -19.37
N THR A 118 2.27 -2.20 -18.84
CA THR A 118 2.02 -3.56 -19.36
C THR A 118 1.38 -3.56 -20.75
N GLN A 119 0.50 -2.60 -21.06
CA GLN A 119 -0.15 -2.50 -22.37
C GLN A 119 0.84 -2.04 -23.45
N THR A 120 1.65 -1.03 -23.14
CA THR A 120 2.67 -0.50 -24.05
C THR A 120 3.89 -1.41 -24.19
N GLY A 121 4.04 -2.39 -23.29
CA GLY A 121 5.21 -3.26 -23.22
C GLY A 121 6.46 -2.58 -22.67
N VAL A 122 6.37 -1.34 -22.20
CA VAL A 122 7.48 -0.60 -21.60
C VAL A 122 7.89 -1.24 -20.28
N LYS A 123 9.18 -1.54 -20.15
CA LYS A 123 9.77 -2.25 -19.00
C LYS A 123 10.98 -1.48 -18.47
N PRO A 124 10.77 -0.44 -17.65
CA PRO A 124 11.84 0.48 -17.26
C PRO A 124 12.83 -0.12 -16.25
N PHE A 125 12.47 -1.24 -15.60
CA PHE A 125 13.30 -1.84 -14.57
C PHE A 125 14.11 -3.00 -15.15
N ILE A 126 15.43 -2.84 -15.27
CA ILE A 126 16.32 -3.81 -15.89
C ILE A 126 17.11 -4.53 -14.80
N CYS A 127 17.27 -5.86 -14.95
CA CYS A 127 18.15 -6.65 -14.10
C CYS A 127 19.59 -6.56 -14.60
N ASP A 128 20.47 -5.97 -13.81
CA ASP A 128 21.89 -5.79 -14.19
C ASP A 128 22.63 -7.12 -14.38
N GLN A 129 22.18 -8.20 -13.72
CA GLN A 129 22.85 -9.50 -13.80
C GLN A 129 22.53 -10.29 -15.08
N CYS A 130 21.35 -10.09 -15.69
CA CYS A 130 20.93 -10.87 -16.87
C CYS A 130 20.23 -10.08 -17.97
N GLY A 131 20.14 -8.76 -17.86
CA GLY A 131 19.52 -7.86 -18.83
C GLY A 131 17.99 -7.97 -18.93
N LYS A 132 17.34 -8.86 -18.17
CA LYS A 132 15.88 -9.02 -18.20
C LYS A 132 15.19 -7.76 -17.67
N SER A 133 14.19 -7.28 -18.41
CA SER A 133 13.43 -6.08 -18.06
C SER A 133 12.04 -6.40 -17.52
N PHE A 134 11.53 -5.53 -16.64
CA PHE A 134 10.26 -5.65 -15.94
C PHE A 134 9.50 -4.32 -15.93
N ALA A 135 8.18 -4.40 -15.95
CA ALA A 135 7.30 -3.23 -15.86
C ALA A 135 7.18 -2.67 -14.43
N ILE A 136 7.51 -3.47 -13.41
CA ILE A 136 7.30 -3.14 -11.99
C ILE A 136 8.57 -3.44 -11.20
N ALA A 137 9.03 -2.49 -10.38
CA ALA A 137 10.22 -2.62 -9.54
C ALA A 137 10.16 -3.83 -8.60
N SER A 138 9.02 -4.08 -7.95
CA SER A 138 8.86 -5.23 -7.04
C SER A 138 9.01 -6.57 -7.75
N THR A 139 8.63 -6.64 -9.03
CA THR A 139 8.86 -7.85 -9.85
C THR A 139 10.35 -8.02 -10.15
N LEU A 140 11.08 -6.94 -10.43
CA LEU A 140 12.53 -6.97 -10.57
C LEU A 140 13.21 -7.43 -9.26
N SER A 141 12.86 -6.85 -8.11
CA SER A 141 13.44 -7.24 -6.82
C SER A 141 13.20 -8.72 -6.50
N ARG A 142 12.00 -9.22 -6.79
CA ARG A 142 11.68 -10.65 -6.68
C ARG A 142 12.42 -11.51 -7.70
N HIS A 143 12.73 -10.99 -8.87
CA HIS A 143 13.54 -11.71 -9.83
C HIS A 143 15.00 -11.78 -9.37
N GLN A 144 15.54 -10.73 -8.74
CA GLN A 144 16.93 -10.70 -8.28
C GLN A 144 17.26 -11.80 -7.27
N VAL A 145 16.31 -12.20 -6.40
CA VAL A 145 16.53 -13.34 -5.48
C VAL A 145 16.73 -14.69 -6.22
N THR A 146 16.33 -14.79 -7.49
CA THR A 146 16.59 -16.00 -8.29
C THR A 146 18.06 -16.14 -8.68
N HIS A 147 18.82 -15.05 -8.67
CA HIS A 147 20.25 -15.08 -8.92
C HIS A 147 21.06 -15.41 -7.68
N THR A 148 20.64 -14.93 -6.50
CA THR A 148 21.31 -15.24 -5.24
C THR A 148 21.01 -16.65 -4.76
N GLY A 149 19.92 -17.25 -5.22
CA GLY A 149 19.45 -18.57 -4.75
C GLY A 149 18.87 -18.53 -3.34
N GLU A 150 18.73 -17.34 -2.74
CA GLU A 150 18.14 -17.18 -1.42
C GLU A 150 16.69 -17.66 -1.41
N LYS A 151 16.33 -18.38 -0.34
CA LYS A 151 14.98 -18.89 -0.12
C LYS A 151 14.49 -18.49 1.27
N PRO A 152 14.09 -17.22 1.46
CA PRO A 152 13.78 -16.69 2.80
C PRO A 152 12.53 -17.31 3.43
N TYR A 153 11.69 -17.96 2.63
CA TYR A 153 10.37 -18.43 3.05
C TYR A 153 10.38 -19.95 3.21
N SER A 154 10.43 -20.43 4.44
CA SER A 154 10.45 -21.86 4.75
C SER A 154 9.09 -22.36 5.23
N CYS A 155 8.72 -23.57 4.81
CA CYS A 155 7.58 -24.31 5.33
C CYS A 155 7.96 -24.92 6.68
N ASP A 156 7.17 -24.62 7.70
CA ASP A 156 7.30 -25.13 9.06
C ASP A 156 6.99 -26.64 9.14
N GLN A 157 6.09 -27.14 8.30
CA GLN A 157 5.68 -28.55 8.34
C GLN A 157 6.70 -29.51 7.70
N CYS A 158 7.41 -29.08 6.65
CA CYS A 158 8.29 -29.97 5.88
C CYS A 158 9.70 -29.42 5.62
N GLY A 159 10.02 -28.22 6.12
CA GLY A 159 11.33 -27.59 5.96
C GLY A 159 11.64 -27.06 4.55
N LYS A 160 10.75 -27.24 3.56
CA LYS A 160 11.00 -26.76 2.19
C LYS A 160 11.02 -25.24 2.13
N SER A 161 12.06 -24.68 1.54
CA SER A 161 12.22 -23.24 1.37
C SER A 161 11.91 -22.77 -0.06
N PHE A 162 11.40 -21.53 -0.16
CA PHE A 162 10.96 -20.89 -1.39
C PHE A 162 11.54 -19.47 -1.48
N ALA A 163 11.80 -19.02 -2.71
CA ALA A 163 12.26 -17.65 -2.98
C ALA A 163 11.15 -16.60 -2.84
N VAL A 164 9.88 -17.01 -2.88
CA VAL A 164 8.72 -16.11 -2.88
C VAL A 164 7.61 -16.64 -1.99
N VAL A 165 7.00 -15.76 -1.18
CA VAL A 165 5.91 -16.09 -0.25
C VAL A 165 4.69 -16.72 -0.94
N SER A 166 4.33 -16.30 -2.16
CA SER A 166 3.20 -16.89 -2.90
C SER A 166 3.42 -18.36 -3.22
N SER A 167 4.67 -18.76 -3.45
CA SER A 167 5.04 -20.16 -3.68
C SER A 167 4.91 -20.97 -2.39
N LEU A 168 5.30 -20.39 -1.24
CA LEU A 168 5.11 -21.00 0.07
C LEU A 168 3.61 -21.18 0.39
N ILE A 169 2.79 -20.14 0.21
CA ILE A 169 1.34 -20.21 0.44
C ILE A 169 0.69 -21.28 -0.43
N ARG A 170 1.06 -21.35 -1.72
CA ARG A 170 0.58 -22.40 -2.62
C ARG A 170 1.03 -23.77 -2.16
N HIS A 171 2.27 -23.90 -1.67
CA HIS A 171 2.78 -25.15 -1.12
C HIS A 171 2.04 -25.57 0.15
N HIS A 172 1.68 -24.64 1.05
CA HIS A 172 0.94 -24.98 2.27
C HIS A 172 -0.39 -25.70 1.97
N ARG A 173 -1.02 -25.36 0.84
CA ARG A 173 -2.24 -26.05 0.39
C ARG A 173 -2.05 -27.53 0.11
N THR A 174 -0.83 -27.98 -0.19
CA THR A 174 -0.54 -29.41 -0.40
C THR A 174 -0.53 -30.20 0.90
N HIS A 175 -0.42 -29.54 2.05
CA HIS A 175 -0.49 -30.19 3.36
C HIS A 175 -1.89 -30.21 3.93
N THR A 176 -2.70 -29.19 3.61
CA THR A 176 -4.06 -29.05 4.14
C THR A 176 -5.11 -29.86 3.39
N GLY A 177 -4.74 -30.53 2.28
CA GLY A 177 -5.58 -31.47 1.53
C GLY A 177 -6.96 -30.94 1.17
#